data_AF-A0A9D9DCY2-F1
#
_entry.id   AF-A0A9D9DCY2-F1
#
_cell.length_a   1.000
_cell.length_b   1.000
_cell.length_c   1.000
_cell.angle_alpha   90.00
_cell.angle_beta   90.00
_cell.angle_gamma   90.00
#
_symmetry.space_group_name_H-M   'P 1'
#
loop_
_entity.id
_entity.type
_entity.pdbx_description
1 polymer ?
#
loop_
_entity_poly.entity_id
_entity_poly.type
_entity_poly.pdbx_seq_one_letter_code
_entity_poly.pdbx_strand_id
1 'polypeptide(L)'
;MNAKASTTAQKLLNLYRQEHVIFGGWAAVNQVFVNESTPEILRELRELPTGKNLAKHIENLRSGKTPMDSIDHELLPYGGMMTETVATVPLTPDEWRELESGLNEFTTDQEGLNRIQQLNVIKKFGDQWLVAIRAALGARPDLMDTWTIVMKTYRAYYLWKVANDILEQPLSERARAQLQADMPEYETYLPMFGDAGTELLEKLRSFITTMKPVDTDAAPDAQTKA
;
A
#
# COMPACT_ATOMS: atom_id res chain seq x y z
N MET A 1 -18.65 -20.13 5.55
CA MET A 1 -17.31 -19.53 5.32
C MET A 1 -16.27 -20.37 6.05
N ASN A 2 -15.17 -20.71 5.38
CA ASN A 2 -14.04 -21.37 6.03
C ASN A 2 -13.15 -20.29 6.64
N ALA A 3 -13.15 -20.16 7.98
CA ALA A 3 -12.44 -19.10 8.69
C ALA A 3 -10.94 -19.05 8.35
N LYS A 4 -10.33 -20.20 8.05
CA LYS A 4 -8.92 -20.27 7.63
C LYS A 4 -8.72 -19.70 6.23
N ALA A 5 -9.60 -20.04 5.29
CA ALA A 5 -9.54 -19.53 3.92
C ALA A 5 -9.77 -18.02 3.86
N SER A 6 -10.75 -17.51 4.63
CA SER A 6 -11.02 -16.08 4.75
C SER A 6 -9.83 -15.31 5.35
N THR A 7 -9.20 -15.87 6.40
CA THR A 7 -8.00 -15.28 7.02
C THR A 7 -6.83 -15.23 6.03
N THR A 8 -6.58 -16.31 5.28
CA THR A 8 -5.51 -16.33 4.28
C THR A 8 -5.82 -15.39 3.12
N ALA A 9 -7.06 -15.34 2.63
CA ALA A 9 -7.46 -14.40 1.59
C ALA A 9 -7.20 -12.94 2.02
N GLN A 10 -7.55 -12.59 3.26
CA GLN A 10 -7.28 -11.25 3.78
C GLN A 10 -5.77 -10.97 3.90
N LYS A 11 -4.96 -11.94 4.32
CA LYS A 11 -3.49 -11.80 4.36
C LYS A 11 -2.89 -11.56 2.98
N LEU A 12 -3.29 -12.35 1.98
CA LEU A 12 -2.80 -12.19 0.61
C LEU A 12 -3.26 -10.86 0.00
N LEU A 13 -4.49 -10.44 0.29
CA LEU A 13 -5.01 -9.16 -0.14
C LEU A 13 -4.27 -7.98 0.50
N ASN A 14 -3.94 -8.08 1.78
CA ASN A 14 -3.13 -7.08 2.47
C ASN A 14 -1.71 -7.03 1.86
N LEU A 15 -1.09 -8.19 1.62
CA LEU A 15 0.22 -8.29 0.96
C LEU A 15 0.22 -7.65 -0.43
N TYR A 16 -0.84 -7.88 -1.21
CA TYR A 16 -1.03 -7.28 -2.54
C TYR A 16 -1.25 -5.77 -2.50
N ARG A 17 -1.86 -5.23 -1.45
CA ARG A 17 -2.07 -3.79 -1.26
C ARG A 17 -0.87 -3.08 -0.64
N GLN A 18 -0.01 -3.81 0.06
CA GLN A 18 1.20 -3.28 0.63
C GLN A 18 2.21 -3.01 -0.50
N GLU A 19 2.14 -1.82 -1.09
CA GLU A 19 3.05 -1.41 -2.17
C GLU A 19 4.52 -1.66 -1.78
N HIS A 20 4.85 -1.40 -0.51
CA HIS A 20 6.16 -1.64 0.11
C HIS A 20 6.62 -3.10 0.22
N VAL A 21 5.75 -4.10 0.02
CA VAL A 21 6.13 -5.52 0.01
C VAL A 21 6.36 -6.04 -1.41
N ILE A 22 6.00 -5.27 -2.45
CA ILE A 22 6.43 -5.43 -3.85
C ILE A 22 7.96 -5.12 -3.99
N PHE A 23 8.67 -4.92 -2.88
CA PHE A 23 10.05 -4.47 -2.83
C PHE A 23 11.09 -5.58 -2.97
N GLY A 24 10.73 -6.83 -2.69
CA GLY A 24 11.53 -8.03 -3.03
C GLY A 24 11.46 -8.44 -4.51
N GLY A 25 10.81 -7.62 -5.33
CA GLY A 25 10.44 -7.97 -6.71
C GLY A 25 9.18 -8.82 -6.74
N TRP A 26 8.37 -8.62 -7.78
CA TRP A 26 7.16 -9.41 -8.01
C TRP A 26 7.44 -10.92 -8.01
N ALA A 27 8.65 -11.35 -8.38
CA ALA A 27 9.06 -12.76 -8.37
C ALA A 27 8.82 -13.46 -7.02
N ALA A 28 9.25 -12.85 -5.91
CA ALA A 28 9.11 -13.46 -4.59
C ALA A 28 7.65 -13.44 -4.10
N VAL A 29 6.97 -12.31 -4.32
CA VAL A 29 5.59 -12.11 -3.85
C VAL A 29 4.60 -12.93 -4.67
N ASN A 30 4.75 -12.97 -5.99
CA ASN A 30 3.92 -13.75 -6.88
C ASN A 30 4.03 -15.25 -6.60
N GLN A 31 5.20 -15.73 -6.18
CA GLN A 31 5.34 -17.12 -5.77
C GLN A 31 4.50 -17.43 -4.52
N VAL A 32 4.46 -16.53 -3.53
CA VAL A 32 3.57 -16.65 -2.37
C VAL A 32 2.11 -16.64 -2.80
N PHE A 33 1.71 -15.71 -3.66
CA PHE A 33 0.35 -15.65 -4.18
C PHE A 33 -0.07 -16.96 -4.88
N VAL A 34 0.78 -17.50 -5.76
CA VAL A 34 0.48 -18.73 -6.48
C VAL A 34 0.43 -19.94 -5.54
N ASN A 35 1.36 -20.04 -4.58
CA ASN A 35 1.47 -21.17 -3.67
C ASN A 35 0.35 -21.20 -2.63
N GLU A 36 -0.07 -20.05 -2.11
CA GLU A 36 -1.03 -19.99 -1.01
C GLU A 36 -2.49 -19.92 -1.47
N SER A 37 -2.76 -19.62 -2.76
CA SER A 37 -4.13 -19.37 -3.23
C SER A 37 -4.88 -20.62 -3.71
N THR A 38 -5.33 -21.48 -2.79
CA THR A 38 -6.21 -22.63 -3.16
C THR A 38 -7.52 -22.16 -3.81
N PRO A 39 -8.29 -23.03 -4.49
CA PRO A 39 -9.58 -22.65 -5.09
C PRO A 39 -10.56 -22.00 -4.11
N GLU A 40 -10.56 -22.44 -2.85
CA GLU A 40 -11.38 -21.87 -1.78
C GLU A 40 -10.93 -20.46 -1.43
N ILE A 41 -9.61 -20.22 -1.35
CA ILE A 41 -9.03 -18.89 -1.08
C ILE A 41 -9.29 -17.93 -2.23
N LEU A 42 -9.17 -18.38 -3.48
CA LEU A 42 -9.53 -17.57 -4.65
C LEU A 42 -11.01 -17.17 -4.64
N ARG A 43 -11.90 -18.08 -4.22
CA ARG A 43 -13.32 -17.76 -4.06
C ARG A 43 -13.52 -16.68 -3.00
N GLU A 44 -12.91 -16.83 -1.83
CA GLU A 44 -12.99 -15.81 -0.76
C GLU A 44 -12.39 -14.47 -1.20
N LEU A 45 -11.27 -14.46 -1.94
CA LEU A 45 -10.67 -13.24 -2.50
C LEU A 45 -11.64 -12.46 -3.42
N ARG A 46 -12.46 -13.15 -4.22
CA ARG A 46 -13.41 -12.49 -5.12
C ARG A 46 -14.55 -11.77 -4.39
N GLU A 47 -14.83 -12.18 -3.17
CA GLU A 47 -15.83 -11.55 -2.30
C GLU A 47 -15.27 -10.31 -1.56
N LEU A 48 -13.95 -10.16 -1.49
CA LEU A 48 -13.31 -9.03 -0.83
C LEU A 48 -13.19 -7.81 -1.77
N PRO A 49 -13.32 -6.57 -1.25
CA PRO A 49 -13.05 -5.35 -2.01
C PRO A 49 -11.66 -5.42 -2.66
N THR A 50 -11.51 -5.02 -3.92
CA THR A 50 -10.27 -5.12 -4.72
C THR A 50 -9.63 -6.52 -4.85
N GLY A 51 -10.15 -7.56 -4.20
CA GLY A 51 -9.63 -8.92 -4.26
C GLY A 51 -9.91 -9.63 -5.59
N LYS A 52 -10.87 -9.15 -6.38
CA LYS A 52 -11.08 -9.59 -7.77
C LYS A 52 -9.85 -9.33 -8.66
N ASN A 53 -9.14 -8.22 -8.45
CA ASN A 53 -7.94 -7.90 -9.23
C ASN A 53 -6.78 -8.82 -8.84
N LEU A 54 -6.58 -9.07 -7.54
CA LEU A 54 -5.60 -10.05 -7.07
C LEU A 54 -5.91 -11.46 -7.57
N ALA A 55 -7.18 -11.90 -7.51
CA ALA A 55 -7.58 -13.21 -8.02
C ALA A 55 -7.26 -13.34 -9.52
N LYS A 56 -7.58 -12.31 -10.32
CA LYS A 56 -7.26 -12.26 -11.75
C LYS A 56 -5.74 -12.27 -12.00
N HIS A 57 -4.96 -11.55 -11.19
CA HIS A 57 -3.50 -11.58 -11.27
C HIS A 57 -2.93 -12.99 -11.01
N ILE A 58 -3.40 -13.66 -9.96
CA ILE A 58 -3.00 -15.05 -9.63
C ILE A 58 -3.33 -16.01 -10.79
N GLU A 59 -4.48 -15.84 -11.42
CA GLU A 59 -4.89 -16.63 -12.58
C GLU A 59 -4.01 -16.38 -13.80
N ASN A 60 -3.64 -15.11 -14.06
CA ASN A 60 -2.70 -14.76 -15.12
C ASN A 60 -1.32 -15.38 -14.89
N LEU A 61 -0.82 -15.37 -13.65
CA LEU A 61 0.45 -16.01 -13.27
C LEU A 61 0.41 -17.53 -13.49
N ARG A 62 -0.67 -18.19 -13.04
CA ARG A 62 -0.84 -19.65 -13.19
C ARG A 62 -0.96 -20.11 -14.64
N SER A 63 -1.58 -19.29 -15.47
CA SER A 63 -1.72 -19.55 -16.91
C SER A 63 -0.48 -19.16 -17.72
N GLY A 64 0.51 -18.51 -17.10
CA GLY A 64 1.71 -18.00 -17.77
C GLY A 64 1.45 -16.76 -18.63
N LYS A 65 0.27 -16.14 -18.53
CA LYS A 65 -0.06 -14.90 -19.24
C LYS A 65 0.77 -13.71 -18.75
N THR A 66 1.02 -13.66 -17.45
CA THR A 66 1.90 -12.65 -16.82
C THR A 66 3.15 -13.37 -16.28
N PRO A 67 4.37 -12.89 -16.58
CA PRO A 67 5.60 -13.41 -16.00
C PRO A 67 5.62 -13.36 -14.46
N MET A 68 6.32 -14.31 -13.82
CA MET A 68 6.36 -14.41 -12.36
C MET A 68 7.01 -13.17 -11.70
N ASP A 69 7.84 -12.44 -12.43
CA ASP A 69 8.54 -11.23 -11.98
C ASP A 69 7.81 -9.92 -12.34
N SER A 70 6.54 -9.98 -12.76
CA SER A 70 5.77 -8.78 -13.12
C SER A 70 4.31 -8.83 -12.69
N ILE A 71 3.61 -7.72 -12.91
CA ILE A 71 2.17 -7.58 -12.79
C ILE A 71 1.66 -6.71 -13.93
N ASP A 72 0.44 -6.97 -14.40
CA ASP A 72 -0.23 -6.09 -15.35
C ASP A 72 -0.62 -4.78 -14.66
N HIS A 73 -0.40 -3.63 -15.29
CA HIS A 73 -0.65 -2.31 -14.70
C HIS A 73 -2.10 -2.12 -14.24
N GLU A 74 -3.07 -2.58 -15.02
CA GLU A 74 -4.49 -2.55 -14.68
C GLU A 74 -4.85 -3.40 -13.44
N LEU A 75 -3.95 -4.32 -13.08
CA LEU A 75 -4.04 -5.19 -11.92
C LEU A 75 -3.12 -4.74 -10.79
N LEU A 76 -2.56 -3.53 -10.83
CA LEU A 76 -1.94 -2.94 -9.66
C LEU A 76 -3.00 -2.59 -8.61
N PRO A 77 -2.66 -2.72 -7.31
CA PRO A 77 -3.50 -2.13 -6.28
C PRO A 77 -3.65 -0.62 -6.54
N TYR A 78 -4.84 -0.07 -6.22
CA TYR A 78 -5.13 1.37 -6.30
C TYR A 78 -4.99 2.03 -7.70
N GLY A 79 -5.11 1.26 -8.79
CA GLY A 79 -5.25 1.81 -10.14
C GLY A 79 -3.95 2.29 -10.77
N GLY A 80 -2.80 1.80 -10.30
CA GLY A 80 -1.53 2.02 -10.99
C GLY A 80 -1.04 3.47 -10.95
N MET A 81 -1.23 4.18 -9.83
CA MET A 81 -0.63 5.51 -9.59
C MET A 81 0.92 5.51 -9.56
N MET A 82 1.56 4.37 -9.79
CA MET A 82 2.93 4.29 -10.30
C MET A 82 2.92 4.67 -11.78
N THR A 83 2.89 5.97 -12.06
CA THR A 83 3.05 6.50 -13.41
C THR A 83 4.37 6.04 -14.03
N GLU A 84 4.27 5.73 -15.31
CA GLU A 84 5.28 5.14 -16.17
C GLU A 84 6.62 5.90 -16.19
N THR A 85 7.66 5.15 -16.56
CA THR A 85 8.95 5.64 -17.08
C THR A 85 9.82 6.45 -16.12
N VAL A 86 10.32 5.80 -15.06
CA VAL A 86 11.71 6.12 -14.70
C VAL A 86 12.60 5.25 -15.58
N ALA A 87 12.92 5.76 -16.76
CA ALA A 87 14.15 5.35 -17.42
C ALA A 87 15.24 5.36 -16.36
N THR A 88 15.98 4.26 -16.19
CA THR A 88 17.08 4.17 -15.23
C THR A 88 18.07 5.28 -15.55
N VAL A 89 17.89 6.45 -14.94
CA VAL A 89 18.79 7.58 -15.10
C VAL A 89 20.04 7.17 -14.35
N PRO A 90 21.16 6.90 -15.04
CA PRO A 90 22.37 6.49 -14.37
C PRO A 90 22.82 7.64 -13.46
N LEU A 91 23.07 7.33 -12.19
CA LEU A 91 23.67 8.29 -11.26
C LEU A 91 25.15 8.44 -11.60
N THR A 92 25.62 9.68 -11.58
CA THR A 92 27.04 10.02 -11.68
C THR A 92 27.79 9.59 -10.41
N PRO A 93 29.13 9.46 -10.45
CA PRO A 93 29.91 9.09 -9.26
C PRO A 93 29.75 10.05 -8.08
N ASP A 94 29.44 11.32 -8.32
CA ASP A 94 29.20 12.32 -7.27
C ASP A 94 27.81 12.14 -6.65
N GLU A 95 26.79 11.93 -7.48
CA GLU A 95 25.43 11.59 -7.03
C GLU A 95 25.41 10.29 -6.22
N TRP A 96 26.22 9.31 -6.61
CA TRP A 96 26.40 8.07 -5.84
C TRP A 96 26.99 8.32 -4.46
N ARG A 97 28.04 9.14 -4.37
CA ARG A 97 28.68 9.48 -3.09
C ARG A 97 27.74 10.26 -2.18
N GLU A 98 26.99 11.21 -2.74
CA GLU A 98 25.98 11.97 -1.99
C GLU A 98 24.87 11.04 -1.47
N LEU A 99 24.34 10.17 -2.32
CA LEU A 99 23.29 9.21 -1.93
C LEU A 99 23.80 8.27 -0.84
N GLU A 100 24.98 7.65 -1.03
CA GLU A 100 25.56 6.71 -0.07
C GLU A 100 25.81 7.38 1.28
N SER A 101 26.35 8.60 1.30
CA SER A 101 26.53 9.39 2.54
C SER A 101 25.18 9.66 3.21
N GLY A 102 24.18 10.10 2.46
CA GLY A 102 22.85 10.40 2.99
C GLY A 102 22.14 9.17 3.57
N LEU A 103 22.30 8.01 2.93
CA LEU A 103 21.74 6.75 3.43
C LEU A 103 22.46 6.26 4.69
N ASN A 104 23.79 6.37 4.75
CA ASN A 104 24.55 5.97 5.93
C ASN A 104 24.23 6.81 7.17
N GLU A 105 23.82 8.06 6.99
CA GLU A 105 23.39 8.98 8.06
C GLU A 105 21.88 8.95 8.33
N PHE A 106 21.13 8.06 7.67
CA PHE A 106 19.69 8.05 7.76
C PHE A 106 19.20 7.64 9.16
N THR A 107 18.27 8.42 9.69
CA THR A 107 17.53 8.14 10.93
C THR A 107 16.06 7.89 10.60
N THR A 108 15.41 6.98 11.32
CA THR A 108 14.01 6.59 11.07
C THR A 108 13.00 7.59 11.65
N ASP A 109 13.29 8.88 11.52
CA ASP A 109 12.46 9.99 12.01
C ASP A 109 12.23 11.04 10.90
N GLN A 110 11.39 12.03 11.20
CA GLN A 110 11.04 13.08 10.24
C GLN A 110 12.28 13.91 9.83
N GLU A 111 13.23 14.12 10.73
CA GLU A 111 14.46 14.84 10.42
C GLU A 111 15.34 14.07 9.44
N GLY A 112 15.49 12.76 9.63
CA GLY A 112 16.18 11.86 8.71
C GLY A 112 15.54 11.85 7.33
N LEU A 113 14.20 11.77 7.26
CA LEU A 113 13.48 11.90 5.99
C LEU A 113 13.71 13.26 5.33
N ASN A 114 13.65 14.34 6.10
CA ASN A 114 13.89 15.67 5.58
C ASN A 114 15.31 15.78 5.00
N ARG A 115 16.33 15.24 5.68
CA ARG A 115 17.71 15.21 5.17
C ARG A 115 17.79 14.48 3.83
N ILE A 116 17.19 13.29 3.71
CA ILE A 116 17.14 12.56 2.44
C ILE A 116 16.47 13.40 1.35
N GLN A 117 15.29 13.97 1.62
CA GLN A 117 14.56 14.81 0.66
C GLN A 117 15.31 16.07 0.24
N GLN A 118 16.29 16.52 1.04
CA GLN A 118 17.11 17.68 0.73
C GLN A 118 18.36 17.37 -0.12
N LEU A 119 18.74 16.11 -0.30
CA LEU A 119 19.87 15.72 -1.15
C LEU A 119 19.62 16.14 -2.61
N ASN A 120 20.67 16.58 -3.30
CA ASN A 120 20.53 17.08 -4.68
C ASN A 120 20.13 15.96 -5.64
N VAL A 121 20.73 14.78 -5.47
CA VAL A 121 20.36 13.56 -6.21
C VAL A 121 18.88 13.19 -6.05
N ILE A 122 18.29 13.45 -4.88
CA ILE A 122 16.86 13.19 -4.62
C ILE A 122 15.99 14.27 -5.27
N LYS A 123 16.32 15.55 -5.05
CA LYS A 123 15.59 16.70 -5.61
C LYS A 123 15.50 16.66 -7.13
N LYS A 124 16.53 16.16 -7.81
CA LYS A 124 16.57 15.97 -9.27
C LYS A 124 15.37 15.19 -9.80
N PHE A 125 14.85 14.23 -9.03
CA PHE A 125 13.75 13.37 -9.45
C PHE A 125 12.36 13.86 -9.05
N GLY A 126 12.26 14.99 -8.33
CA GLY A 126 10.98 15.56 -7.90
C GLY A 126 10.11 14.54 -7.16
N ASP A 127 8.82 14.49 -7.47
CA ASP A 127 7.85 13.59 -6.81
C ASP A 127 8.11 12.10 -7.05
N GLN A 128 8.92 11.74 -8.05
CA GLN A 128 9.23 10.35 -8.41
C GLN A 128 10.50 9.81 -7.75
N TRP A 129 11.09 10.56 -6.83
CA TRP A 129 12.39 10.24 -6.23
C TRP A 129 12.49 8.84 -5.60
N LEU A 130 11.42 8.36 -4.96
CA LEU A 130 11.36 7.03 -4.34
C LEU A 130 11.62 5.91 -5.35
N VAL A 131 10.94 6.00 -6.49
CA VAL A 131 11.00 5.01 -7.57
C VAL A 131 12.30 5.15 -8.35
N ALA A 132 12.73 6.38 -8.62
CA ALA A 132 13.91 6.66 -9.41
C ALA A 132 15.20 6.16 -8.75
N ILE A 133 15.36 6.44 -7.46
CA ILE A 133 16.53 6.01 -6.71
C ILE A 133 16.51 4.50 -6.53
N ARG A 134 15.35 3.89 -6.25
CA ARG A 134 15.25 2.42 -6.20
C ARG A 134 15.72 1.78 -7.51
N ALA A 135 15.28 2.31 -8.65
CA ALA A 135 15.71 1.81 -9.96
C ALA A 135 17.23 1.92 -10.13
N ALA A 136 17.83 3.04 -9.71
CA ALA A 136 19.28 3.22 -9.72
C ALA A 136 20.01 2.25 -8.77
N LEU A 137 19.43 1.95 -7.61
CA LEU A 137 19.97 1.01 -6.60
C LEU A 137 19.90 -0.47 -7.04
N GLY A 138 19.25 -0.80 -8.16
CA GLY A 138 19.29 -2.16 -8.72
C GLY A 138 20.72 -2.68 -8.97
N ALA A 139 21.68 -1.77 -9.17
CA ALA A 139 23.10 -2.08 -9.32
C ALA A 139 23.91 -2.12 -7.99
N ARG A 140 23.30 -1.76 -6.85
CA ARG A 140 23.93 -1.63 -5.52
C ARG A 140 23.02 -2.22 -4.44
N PRO A 141 22.93 -3.57 -4.33
CA PRO A 141 22.06 -4.22 -3.36
C PRO A 141 22.44 -3.91 -1.90
N ASP A 142 23.69 -3.54 -1.64
CA ASP A 142 24.21 -3.11 -0.34
C ASP A 142 23.47 -1.88 0.23
N LEU A 143 22.99 -0.99 -0.64
CA LEU A 143 22.25 0.21 -0.25
C LEU A 143 20.73 0.03 -0.27
N MET A 144 20.25 -1.09 -0.82
CA MET A 144 18.82 -1.35 -1.00
C MET A 144 18.10 -1.59 0.34
N ASP A 145 18.77 -2.19 1.32
CA ASP A 145 18.19 -2.42 2.65
C ASP A 145 17.90 -1.09 3.35
N THR A 146 18.89 -0.19 3.40
CA THR A 146 18.73 1.15 3.96
C THR A 146 17.70 1.96 3.20
N TRP A 147 17.68 1.86 1.86
CA TRP A 147 16.66 2.49 1.05
C TRP A 147 15.25 1.99 1.37
N THR A 148 15.09 0.70 1.61
CA THR A 148 13.81 0.11 2.02
C THR A 148 13.32 0.70 3.33
N ILE A 149 14.22 0.95 4.28
CA ILE A 149 13.90 1.64 5.53
C ILE A 149 13.44 3.09 5.23
N VAL A 150 14.17 3.84 4.40
CA VAL A 150 13.77 5.21 3.99
C VAL A 150 12.34 5.24 3.45
N MET A 151 12.01 4.33 2.54
CA MET A 151 10.69 4.28 1.92
C MET A 151 9.59 3.91 2.91
N LYS A 152 9.87 2.95 3.80
CA LYS A 152 8.96 2.57 4.88
C LYS A 152 8.68 3.75 5.81
N THR A 153 9.73 4.46 6.21
CA THR A 153 9.61 5.67 7.05
C THR A 153 8.81 6.74 6.32
N TYR A 154 9.09 7.02 5.05
CA TYR A 154 8.33 7.98 4.25
C TYR A 154 6.84 7.64 4.20
N ARG A 155 6.49 6.37 3.92
CA ARG A 155 5.09 5.94 3.86
C ARG A 155 4.41 6.06 5.21
N ALA A 156 5.10 5.73 6.31
CA ALA A 156 4.58 5.89 7.65
C ALA A 156 4.21 7.35 7.96
N TYR A 157 5.12 8.29 7.69
CA TYR A 157 4.88 9.72 7.92
C TYR A 157 3.82 10.31 6.98
N TYR A 158 3.76 9.85 5.72
CA TYR A 158 2.70 10.23 4.80
C TYR A 158 1.33 9.80 5.32
N LEU A 159 1.17 8.54 5.71
CA LEU A 159 -0.09 8.02 6.24
C LEU A 159 -0.45 8.66 7.57
N TRP A 160 0.52 8.95 8.43
CA TRP A 160 0.30 9.73 9.65
C TRP A 160 -0.33 11.09 9.33
N LYS A 161 0.24 11.84 8.38
CA LYS A 161 -0.29 13.14 7.98
C LYS A 161 -1.69 13.02 7.40
N VAL A 162 -1.89 12.13 6.42
CA VAL A 162 -3.18 11.92 5.77
C VAL A 162 -4.26 11.51 6.78
N ALA A 163 -3.93 10.63 7.73
CA ALA A 163 -4.85 10.22 8.79
C ALA A 163 -5.33 11.40 9.65
N ASN A 164 -4.43 12.31 10.03
CA ASN A 164 -4.80 13.50 10.79
C ASN A 164 -5.65 14.46 9.93
N ASP A 165 -5.27 14.70 8.67
CA ASP A 165 -6.03 15.55 7.75
C ASP A 165 -7.47 15.03 7.53
N ILE A 166 -7.64 13.70 7.46
CA ILE A 166 -8.94 13.03 7.33
C ILE A 166 -9.84 13.27 8.55
N LEU A 167 -9.28 13.20 9.76
CA LEU A 167 -10.03 13.38 11.00
C LEU A 167 -10.46 14.84 11.22
N GLU A 168 -9.77 15.79 10.61
CA GLU A 168 -10.09 17.22 10.70
C GLU A 168 -11.20 17.67 9.71
N GLN A 169 -11.59 16.82 8.75
CA GLN A 169 -12.55 17.17 7.70
C GLN A 169 -13.85 16.34 7.77
N PRO A 170 -15.02 16.94 7.47
CA PRO A 170 -16.25 16.17 7.30
C PRO A 170 -16.17 15.30 6.05
N LEU A 171 -16.08 13.97 6.23
CA LEU A 171 -15.88 13.05 5.12
C LEU A 171 -17.17 12.80 4.32
N SER A 172 -17.05 12.92 3.00
CA SER A 172 -18.01 12.35 2.05
C SER A 172 -18.02 10.81 2.14
N GLU A 173 -19.11 10.17 1.73
CA GLU A 173 -19.20 8.70 1.66
C GLU A 173 -18.07 8.08 0.84
N ARG A 174 -17.66 8.75 -0.24
CA ARG A 174 -16.53 8.34 -1.07
C ARG A 174 -15.21 8.31 -0.28
N ALA A 175 -14.96 9.32 0.55
CA ALA A 175 -13.74 9.38 1.35
C ALA A 175 -13.73 8.31 2.46
N ARG A 176 -14.90 7.95 3.02
CA ARG A 176 -15.03 6.81 3.94
C ARG A 176 -14.76 5.47 3.27
N ALA A 177 -15.32 5.25 2.08
CA ALA A 177 -15.08 4.02 1.32
C ALA A 177 -13.60 3.86 0.94
N GLN A 178 -12.94 4.97 0.58
CA GLN A 178 -11.50 5.00 0.32
C GLN A 178 -10.70 4.68 1.60
N LEU A 179 -11.02 5.35 2.72
CA LEU A 179 -10.37 5.07 4.01
C LEU A 179 -10.54 3.60 4.41
N GLN A 180 -11.72 3.01 4.23
CA GLN A 180 -11.97 1.59 4.49
C GLN A 180 -11.12 0.67 3.61
N ALA A 181 -10.90 1.03 2.34
CA ALA A 181 -10.02 0.29 1.44
C ALA A 181 -8.54 0.39 1.87
N ASP A 182 -8.15 1.53 2.42
CA ASP A 182 -6.77 1.85 2.81
C ASP A 182 -6.44 1.44 4.25
N MET A 183 -7.43 1.04 5.06
CA MET A 183 -7.25 0.62 6.45
C MET A 183 -6.09 -0.36 6.70
N PRO A 184 -5.86 -1.40 5.86
CA PRO A 184 -4.74 -2.31 6.07
C PRO A 184 -3.36 -1.63 6.03
N GLU A 185 -3.23 -0.55 5.25
CA GLU A 185 -1.99 0.23 5.25
C GLU A 185 -1.83 1.01 6.54
N TYR A 186 -2.88 1.70 7.01
CA TYR A 186 -2.85 2.39 8.30
C TYR A 186 -2.52 1.43 9.45
N GLU A 187 -3.08 0.21 9.44
CA GLU A 187 -2.77 -0.85 10.41
C GLU A 187 -1.32 -1.32 10.38
N THR A 188 -0.68 -1.25 9.20
CA THR A 188 0.73 -1.63 9.04
C THR A 188 1.66 -0.54 9.56
N TYR A 189 1.30 0.73 9.32
CA TYR A 189 2.23 1.84 9.43
C TYR A 189 2.03 2.73 10.65
N LEU A 190 0.79 3.00 11.06
CA LEU A 190 0.53 3.87 12.20
C LEU A 190 1.12 3.34 13.51
N PRO A 191 1.09 2.02 13.82
CA PRO A 191 1.70 1.52 15.05
C PRO A 191 3.20 1.79 15.18
N MET A 192 3.90 2.13 14.09
CA MET A 192 5.32 2.52 14.14
C MET A 192 5.57 3.80 14.96
N PHE A 193 4.52 4.61 15.17
CA PHE A 193 4.58 5.82 16.01
C PHE A 193 4.25 5.54 17.49
N GLY A 194 4.20 4.27 17.90
CA GLY A 194 3.88 3.87 19.27
C GLY A 194 2.42 4.14 19.64
N ASP A 195 2.20 4.56 20.89
CA ASP A 195 0.86 4.73 21.46
C ASP A 195 0.03 5.76 20.67
N ALA A 196 0.65 6.86 20.26
CA ALA A 196 -0.04 7.91 19.50
C ALA A 196 -0.53 7.42 18.13
N GLY A 197 0.23 6.54 17.49
CA GLY A 197 -0.18 5.91 16.23
C GLY A 197 -1.27 4.87 16.39
N THR A 198 -1.24 4.13 17.50
CA THR A 198 -2.28 3.18 17.86
C THR A 198 -3.61 3.91 18.15
N GLU A 199 -3.55 5.02 18.89
CA GLU A 199 -4.71 5.86 19.17
C GLU A 199 -5.30 6.46 17.89
N LEU A 200 -4.44 6.94 16.97
CA LEU A 200 -4.87 7.47 15.68
C LEU A 200 -5.58 6.39 14.85
N LEU A 201 -5.06 5.16 14.84
CA LEU A 201 -5.66 4.03 14.14
C LEU A 201 -7.05 3.68 14.72
N GLU A 202 -7.21 3.70 16.04
CA GLU A 202 -8.50 3.47 16.70
C GLU A 202 -9.52 4.56 16.35
N LYS A 203 -9.07 5.82 16.26
CA LYS A 203 -9.91 6.93 15.81
C LYS A 203 -10.39 6.70 14.38
N LEU A 204 -9.51 6.33 13.45
CA LEU A 204 -9.88 6.02 12.06
C LEU A 204 -10.90 4.87 11.98
N ARG A 205 -10.68 3.78 12.73
CA ARG A 205 -11.61 2.65 12.80
C ARG A 205 -12.99 3.07 13.30
N SER A 206 -13.01 3.83 14.39
CA SER A 206 -14.24 4.37 14.97
C SER A 206 -14.99 5.23 13.94
N PHE A 207 -14.25 6.08 13.22
CA PHE A 207 -14.76 6.97 12.17
C PHE A 207 -15.45 6.22 11.02
N ILE A 208 -14.93 5.06 10.62
CA ILE A 208 -15.55 4.18 9.62
C ILE A 208 -16.84 3.54 10.17
N THR A 209 -16.81 3.07 11.43
CA THR A 209 -17.93 2.33 12.04
C THR A 209 -19.13 3.19 12.43
N THR A 210 -19.00 4.52 12.50
CA THR A 210 -20.10 5.43 12.90
C THR A 210 -21.30 5.52 11.93
N MET A 211 -21.36 4.70 10.88
CA MET A 211 -22.61 4.40 10.17
C MET A 211 -23.12 3.00 10.59
N LYS A 212 -24.15 2.99 11.45
CA LYS A 212 -25.16 1.93 11.36
C LYS A 212 -25.75 1.97 9.94
N PRO A 213 -26.09 0.82 9.34
CA PRO A 213 -26.93 0.83 8.16
C PRO A 213 -28.17 1.66 8.48
N VAL A 214 -28.53 2.58 7.59
CA VAL A 214 -29.91 3.09 7.59
C VAL A 214 -30.76 1.85 7.38
N ASP A 215 -31.52 1.45 8.40
CA ASP A 215 -32.60 0.47 8.25
C ASP A 215 -33.52 1.00 7.15
N THR A 216 -33.34 0.50 5.93
CA THR A 216 -34.36 0.58 4.89
C THR A 216 -35.46 -0.41 5.26
N ASP A 217 -36.16 -0.13 6.36
CA ASP A 217 -37.36 -0.86 6.79
C ASP A 217 -38.39 0.11 7.42
N ALA A 218 -38.46 1.31 6.87
CA ALA A 218 -39.63 2.19 7.01
C ALA A 218 -40.31 2.31 5.64
N ALA A 219 -40.87 1.20 5.15
CA ALA A 219 -41.97 1.29 4.21
C ALA A 219 -43.18 1.84 5.00
N PRO A 220 -43.80 2.96 4.58
CA PRO A 220 -45.02 3.42 5.22
C PRO A 220 -46.14 2.40 4.94
N ASP A 221 -46.71 1.87 6.01
CA ASP A 221 -47.93 1.05 5.96
C ASP A 221 -48.97 1.74 5.08
N ALA A 222 -49.23 1.14 3.92
CA ALA A 222 -50.36 1.46 3.09
C ALA A 222 -51.62 1.17 3.91
N GLN A 223 -52.27 2.23 4.39
CA GLN A 223 -53.61 2.18 4.96
C GLN A 223 -54.54 1.52 3.95
N THR A 224 -54.85 0.24 4.17
CA THR A 224 -56.02 -0.40 3.58
C THR A 224 -57.20 0.01 4.44
N LYS A 225 -57.95 1.02 4.00
CA LYS A 225 -59.31 1.27 4.49
C LYS A 225 -60.30 0.42 3.68
N ALA A 226 -61.30 -0.03 4.42
CA ALA A 226 -62.40 -0.94 4.09
C ALA A 226 -63.11 -0.66 2.76
#